data_AF-A0A8C2YXU3-F1
#
_entry.id   AF-A0A8C2YXU3-F1
#
_cell.length_a   1.000
_cell.length_b   1.000
_cell.length_c   1.000
_cell.angle_alpha   90.00
_cell.angle_beta   90.00
_cell.angle_gamma   90.00
#
_symmetry.space_group_name_H-M   'P 1'
#
loop_
_entity.id
_entity.type
_entity.pdbx_description
1 polymer ?
#
loop_
_entity_poly.entity_id
_entity_poly.type
_entity_poly.pdbx_seq_one_letter_code
_entity_poly.pdbx_strand_id
1 'polypeptide(L)' 'MDELPQLPPEVWVYVFSYLCTEEKHTVRACCRQLKRLVDHPALWRDYTVVMFCPAYYTFACT' A
#
# COMPACT_ATOMS: atom_id res chain seq x y z
N MET A 1 -11.97 -19.25 19.28
CA MET A 1 -11.63 -18.15 18.37
C MET A 1 -12.10 -18.60 17.01
N ASP A 2 -13.18 -18.00 16.51
CA ASP A 2 -13.67 -18.26 15.16
C ASP A 2 -12.52 -18.04 14.17
N GLU A 3 -12.04 -19.15 13.62
CA GLU A 3 -11.11 -19.15 12.50
C GLU A 3 -11.87 -18.52 11.33
N LEU A 4 -11.62 -17.23 11.09
CA LEU A 4 -12.04 -16.58 9.85
C LEU A 4 -11.67 -17.51 8.70
N PRO A 5 -12.65 -17.90 7.84
CA PRO A 5 -12.37 -18.81 6.75
C PRO A 5 -11.17 -18.30 6.00
N GLN A 6 -10.17 -19.16 5.78
CA GLN A 6 -8.93 -18.78 5.10
C GLN A 6 -9.23 -18.49 3.63
N LEU A 7 -9.72 -17.28 3.39
CA LEU A 7 -9.92 -16.76 2.05
C LEU A 7 -8.56 -16.67 1.37
N PRO A 8 -8.49 -16.98 0.06
CA PRO A 8 -7.27 -16.82 -0.71
C PRO A 8 -6.73 -15.39 -0.60
N PRO A 9 -5.41 -15.21 -0.53
CA PRO A 9 -4.78 -13.88 -0.43
C PRO A 9 -5.18 -12.96 -1.59
N GLU A 10 -5.48 -13.50 -2.77
CA GLU A 10 -5.93 -12.77 -3.95
C GLU A 10 -7.27 -12.05 -3.71
N VAL A 11 -8.18 -12.67 -2.96
CA VAL A 11 -9.49 -12.08 -2.64
C VAL A 11 -9.30 -10.89 -1.70
N TRP A 12 -8.40 -11.00 -0.72
CA TRP A 12 -8.07 -9.88 0.17
C TRP A 12 -7.44 -8.71 -0.57
N VAL A 13 -6.51 -8.98 -1.50
CA VAL A 13 -5.95 -7.96 -2.37
C VAL A 13 -7.05 -7.29 -3.20
N TYR A 14 -8.02 -8.05 -3.71
CA TYR A 14 -9.17 -7.47 -4.39
C TYR A 14 -10.00 -6.56 -3.48
N VAL A 15 -10.31 -6.99 -2.25
CA VAL A 15 -11.04 -6.15 -1.27
C VAL A 15 -10.27 -4.88 -0.94
N PHE A 16 -8.96 -4.96 -0.70
CA PHE A 16 -8.14 -3.79 -0.38
C PHE A 16 -7.97 -2.83 -1.55
N SER A 17 -8.22 -3.27 -2.79
CA SER A 17 -8.20 -2.38 -3.95
C SER A 17 -9.30 -1.32 -3.91
N TYR A 18 -10.41 -1.59 -3.22
CA TYR A 18 -11.52 -0.64 -3.03
C TYR A 18 -11.30 0.39 -1.91
N LEU A 19 -10.30 0.17 -1.06
CA LEU A 19 -9.99 1.08 0.05
C LEU A 19 -9.20 2.30 -0.42
N CYS A 20 -9.47 3.44 0.19
CA CYS A 20 -8.65 4.63 0.07
C CYS A 20 -7.29 4.43 0.75
N THR A 21 -6.30 5.28 0.43
CA THR A 21 -4.94 5.20 0.98
C THR A 21 -4.90 5.35 2.50
N GLU A 22 -5.69 6.25 3.09
CA GLU A 22 -5.80 6.38 4.55
C GLU A 22 -6.32 5.09 5.21
N GLU A 23 -7.31 4.44 4.59
CA GLU A 23 -7.88 3.19 5.09
C GLU A 23 -6.88 2.04 4.95
N LYS A 24 -6.13 1.98 3.84
CA LYS A 24 -5.02 1.03 3.65
C LYS A 24 -3.95 1.17 4.75
N HIS A 25 -3.62 2.39 5.15
CA HIS A 25 -2.70 2.63 6.28
C HIS A 25 -3.27 2.15 7.60
N THR A 26 -4.57 2.32 7.83
CA THR A 26 -5.26 1.82 9.02
C THR A 26 -5.23 0.29 9.08
N VAL A 27 -5.53 -0.39 7.97
CA VAL A 27 -5.47 -1.86 7.87
C VAL A 27 -4.05 -2.38 8.13
N ARG A 28 -3.02 -1.66 7.65
CA ARG A 28 -1.61 -1.98 7.91
C ARG A 28 -1.25 -1.93 9.41
N ALA A 29 -1.97 -1.15 10.21
CA ALA A 29 -1.78 -1.04 11.65
C ALA A 29 -2.57 -2.08 12.47
N CYS A 30 -3.61 -2.71 11.90
CA CYS A 30 -4.48 -3.65 12.63
C CYS A 30 -3.78 -4.95 13.05
N CYS A 31 -3.16 -5.68 12.12
CA CYS A 31 -2.48 -6.94 12.45
C CYS A 31 -1.36 -7.31 11.47
N ARG A 32 -0.47 -8.22 11.89
CA ARG A 32 0.67 -8.67 11.06
C ARG A 32 0.24 -9.38 9.77
N GLN A 33 -0.89 -10.07 9.78
CA GLN A 33 -1.40 -10.82 8.63
C GLN A 33 -1.98 -9.88 7.58
N LEU A 34 -2.81 -8.92 7.99
CA LEU A 34 -3.33 -7.86 7.13
C LEU A 34 -2.22 -6.96 6.59
N LYS A 35 -1.21 -6.64 7.42
CA LYS A 35 -0.01 -5.92 6.97
C LYS A 35 0.66 -6.61 5.78
N ARG A 36 0.87 -7.93 5.84
CA ARG A 36 1.48 -8.69 4.74
C ARG A 36 0.64 -8.66 3.46
N LEU A 37 -0.69 -8.64 3.58
CA LEU A 37 -1.60 -8.58 2.44
C LEU A 37 -1.66 -7.17 1.82
N VAL A 38 -1.68 -6.13 2.65
CA VAL A 38 -1.71 -4.72 2.21
C VAL A 38 -0.40 -4.27 1.60
N ASP A 39 0.75 -4.80 2.04
CA ASP A 39 2.06 -4.50 1.46
C ASP A 39 2.25 -5.10 0.04
N HIS A 40 1.22 -5.75 -0.53
CA HIS A 40 1.27 -6.25 -1.90
C HIS A 40 1.39 -5.09 -2.91
N PRO A 41 2.39 -5.11 -3.81
CA PRO A 41 2.69 -3.97 -4.70
C PRO A 41 1.54 -3.61 -5.66
N ALA A 42 0.65 -4.54 -5.98
CA ALA A 42 -0.53 -4.26 -6.80
C ALA A 42 -1.48 -3.23 -6.17
N LEU A 43 -1.50 -3.08 -4.84
CA LEU A 43 -2.39 -2.16 -4.11
C LEU A 43 -1.91 -0.71 -4.10
N TRP A 44 -0.63 -0.49 -4.42
CA TRP A 44 0.06 0.79 -4.35
C TRP A 44 0.48 1.32 -5.73
N ARG A 45 0.10 0.64 -6.81
CA ARG A 45 0.47 1.03 -8.19
C ARG A 45 0.02 2.45 -8.56
N ASP A 46 -1.16 2.87 -8.09
CA ASP A 46 -1.68 4.23 -8.33
C ASP A 46 -1.21 5.25 -7.28
N TYR A 47 -0.49 4.79 -6.25
CA TYR A 47 0.13 5.60 -5.20
C TYR A 47 1.64 5.76 -5.47
N THR A 48 2.03 5.99 -6.72
CA THR A 48 3.38 6.48 -7.00
C THR A 48 3.46 7.92 -6.49
N VAL A 49 3.95 8.08 -5.26
CA VAL A 49 4.37 9.38 -4.75
C VAL A 49 5.51 9.84 -5.65
N VAL A 50 5.27 10.85 -6.49
CA VAL A 50 6.35 11.48 -7.26
C VAL A 50 7.28 12.14 -6.26
N MET A 51 8.39 11.46 -5.97
CA MET A 51 9.45 12.03 -5.14
C MET A 51 10.23 13.03 -5.99
N PHE A 52 9.74 14.28 -6.05
CA PHE A 52 10.45 15.36 -6.71
C PHE A 52 11.68 15.70 -5.87
N CYS A 53 12.88 15.39 -6.38
CA CYS A 53 14.13 15.67 -5.69
C CYS A 53 14.68 17.02 -6.18
N PRO A 54 14.60 18.13 -5.44
CA PRO A 54 15.03 19.44 -5.94
C PRO A 54 16.55 19.59 -6.25
N ALA A 55 17.37 18.57 -6.00
CA ALA A 55 18.83 18.63 -6.08
C ALA A 55 19.41 18.79 -7.50
N TYR A 56 18.62 18.62 -8.57
CA TYR A 56 19.13 18.73 -9.95
C TYR A 56 19.09 20.16 -10.53
N TYR A 57 18.45 21.14 -9.89
CA TYR A 57 18.39 22.51 -10.42
C TYR A 57 19.62 23.37 -10.11
N THR A 58 20.45 23.00 -9.13
CA THR A 58 21.58 23.85 -8.71
C THR A 58 22.83 23.66 -9.59
N PHE A 59 22.94 22.56 -10.34
CA PHE A 59 24.13 22.28 -11.18
C PHE A 59 24.01 22.77 -12.63
N ALA A 60 22.88 23.36 -13.02
CA ALA A 60 22.66 23.86 -14.38
C ALA A 60 22.93 25.38 -14.54
N CYS A 61 23.30 26.06 -13.46
CA CYS A 61 23.71 27.47 -13.46
C CYS A 61 25.14 27.58 -12.92
N THR A 62 26.13 27.05 -13.63
CA THR A 62 27.54 27.42 -13.42
C THR A 62 28.30 27.33 -14.74
#